data_AF-A0A1I6WH39-F1
#
_entry.id   AF-A0A1I6WH39-F1
#
_cell.length_a   1.000
_cell.length_b   1.000
_cell.length_c   1.000
_cell.angle_alpha   90.00
_cell.angle_beta   90.00
_cell.angle_gamma   90.00
#
_symmetry.space_group_name_H-M   'P 1'
#
loop_
_entity.id
_entity.type
_entity.pdbx_description
1 polymer ?
#
loop_
_entity_poly.entity_id
_entity_poly.type
_entity_poly.pdbx_seq_one_letter_code
_entity_poly.pdbx_strand_id
1 'polypeptide(L)'
;MGEGRDYKVHLDGYNILPLLTGETEESPRKEIFYFSDDGDLMALRYADWKITFLEQKAWSTFRAWIEPLTPLRTPLIFNLRRDPYERGYRTSNTYYDWMLDRAYMLVPAQSYVANFLETFQEFPPRQEAASFSLDKVMEKLSQAGGTQ
;
A
#
# COMPACT_ATOMS: atom_id res chain seq x y z
N MET A 1 31.42 -0.49 -26.21
CA MET A 1 30.57 -1.60 -25.71
C MET A 1 30.43 -1.36 -24.23
N GLY A 2 29.28 -0.86 -23.78
CA GLY A 2 29.07 -0.54 -22.36
C GLY A 2 29.12 -1.82 -21.54
N GLU A 3 29.86 -1.79 -20.43
CA GLU A 3 29.88 -2.85 -19.44
C GLU A 3 28.45 -3.07 -18.92
N GLY A 4 27.77 -4.08 -19.47
CA GLY A 4 26.43 -4.44 -19.07
C GLY A 4 26.47 -5.05 -17.68
N ARG A 5 26.00 -4.31 -16.67
CA ARG A 5 25.70 -4.89 -15.36
C ARG A 5 24.40 -5.68 -15.50
N ASP A 6 24.42 -6.95 -15.15
CA ASP A 6 23.20 -7.75 -15.03
C ASP A 6 22.43 -7.32 -13.77
N TYR A 7 21.17 -6.94 -13.94
CA TYR A 7 20.29 -6.58 -12.85
C TYR A 7 19.18 -7.61 -12.71
N LYS A 8 19.07 -8.22 -11.52
CA LYS A 8 17.88 -8.98 -11.11
C LYS A 8 16.81 -7.98 -10.65
N VAL A 9 15.72 -7.84 -11.40
CA VAL A 9 14.64 -6.86 -11.15
C VAL A 9 13.29 -7.56 -11.26
N HIS A 10 12.39 -7.26 -10.33
CA HIS A 10 10.99 -7.66 -10.39
C HIS A 10 10.18 -6.58 -11.13
N LEU A 11 9.32 -6.99 -12.07
CA LEU A 11 8.42 -6.08 -12.78
C LEU A 11 7.00 -6.26 -12.26
N ASP A 12 6.53 -5.35 -11.40
CA ASP A 12 5.13 -5.32 -10.93
C ASP A 12 4.16 -4.72 -11.96
N GLY A 13 4.66 -4.35 -13.13
CA GLY A 13 3.92 -3.75 -14.23
C GLY A 13 3.19 -4.80 -15.07
N TYR A 14 2.03 -4.41 -15.60
CA TYR A 14 1.26 -5.24 -16.53
C TYR A 14 1.35 -4.67 -17.94
N ASN A 15 1.37 -5.55 -18.95
CA ASN A 15 1.21 -5.11 -20.34
C ASN A 15 -0.24 -4.69 -20.58
N ILE A 16 -0.47 -3.38 -20.67
CA ILE A 16 -1.79 -2.79 -20.92
C ILE A 16 -2.02 -2.42 -22.39
N LEU A 17 -1.10 -2.76 -23.31
CA LEU A 17 -1.23 -2.42 -24.73
C LEU A 17 -2.55 -2.91 -25.34
N PRO A 18 -3.01 -4.16 -25.09
CA PRO A 18 -4.29 -4.62 -25.64
C PRO A 18 -5.50 -3.78 -25.19
N LEU A 19 -5.48 -3.25 -23.97
CA LEU A 19 -6.52 -2.35 -23.47
C LEU A 19 -6.46 -1.00 -24.19
N LEU A 20 -5.27 -0.48 -24.42
CA LEU A 20 -5.06 0.82 -25.08
C LEU A 20 -5.36 0.78 -26.58
N THR A 21 -5.14 -0.36 -27.25
CA THR A 21 -5.45 -0.57 -28.67
C THR A 21 -6.91 -0.95 -28.92
N GLY A 22 -7.70 -1.19 -27.87
CA GLY A 22 -9.09 -1.62 -27.98
C GLY A 22 -9.27 -3.10 -28.32
N GLU A 23 -8.22 -3.92 -28.20
CA GLU A 23 -8.30 -5.38 -28.35
C GLU A 23 -9.03 -6.04 -27.15
N THR A 24 -9.06 -5.37 -26.00
CA THR A 24 -9.83 -5.78 -24.82
C THR A 24 -10.42 -4.56 -24.11
N GLU A 25 -11.55 -4.78 -23.43
CA GLU A 25 -12.22 -3.79 -22.57
C GLU A 25 -11.74 -3.85 -21.10
N GLU A 26 -10.97 -4.89 -20.74
CA GLU A 26 -10.53 -5.10 -19.36
C GLU A 26 -9.02 -4.97 -19.20
N SER A 27 -8.60 -4.27 -18.14
CA SER A 27 -7.20 -4.31 -17.70
C SER A 27 -6.84 -5.68 -17.13
N PRO A 28 -5.65 -6.21 -17.46
CA PRO A 28 -5.13 -7.41 -16.83
C PRO A 28 -4.78 -7.19 -15.35
N ARG A 29 -4.57 -5.94 -14.91
CA ARG A 29 -4.29 -5.61 -13.51
C ARG A 29 -5.57 -5.71 -12.69
N LYS A 30 -5.63 -6.65 -11.75
CA LYS A 30 -6.75 -6.78 -10.81
C LYS A 30 -6.43 -6.17 -9.45
N GLU A 31 -5.16 -6.19 -9.04
CA GLU A 31 -4.70 -5.72 -7.75
C GLU A 31 -3.79 -4.49 -7.83
N ILE A 32 -3.89 -3.64 -6.80
CA ILE A 32 -3.08 -2.45 -6.58
C ILE A 32 -2.71 -2.40 -5.11
N PHE A 33 -1.41 -2.39 -4.84
CA PHE A 33 -0.85 -2.14 -3.51
C PHE A 33 -0.55 -0.65 -3.39
N TYR A 34 -0.99 -0.02 -2.29
CA TYR A 34 -0.73 1.39 -2.00
C TYR A 34 0.34 1.47 -0.94
N PHE A 35 1.43 2.14 -1.25
CA PHE A 35 2.54 2.39 -0.34
C PHE A 35 2.58 3.85 0.09
N SER A 36 2.97 4.10 1.34
CA SER A 36 3.35 5.44 1.79
C SER A 36 4.68 5.85 1.12
N ASP A 37 5.00 7.14 1.20
CA ASP A 37 6.33 7.67 0.88
C ASP A 37 7.44 7.04 1.74
N ASP A 38 7.09 6.64 2.96
CA ASP A 38 7.95 5.89 3.88
C ASP A 38 8.03 4.37 3.59
N GLY A 39 7.32 3.88 2.56
CA GLY A 39 7.39 2.48 2.12
C GLY A 39 6.48 1.53 2.89
N ASP A 40 5.55 2.03 3.71
CA ASP A 40 4.58 1.21 4.43
C ASP A 40 3.43 0.80 3.52
N LEU A 41 2.99 -0.46 3.59
CA LEU A 41 1.80 -0.91 2.87
C LEU A 41 0.52 -0.34 3.52
N MET A 42 -0.02 0.71 2.92
CA MET A 42 -1.21 1.41 3.40
C MET A 42 -2.51 0.69 3.08
N ALA A 43 -2.63 0.11 1.88
CA ALA A 43 -3.86 -0.52 1.42
C ALA A 43 -3.62 -1.53 0.31
N LEU A 44 -4.56 -2.46 0.16
CA LEU A 44 -4.72 -3.33 -0.99
C LEU A 44 -6.04 -2.99 -1.67
N ARG A 45 -6.03 -2.75 -2.98
CA ARG A 45 -7.22 -2.76 -3.81
C ARG A 45 -7.22 -4.00 -4.69
N TYR A 46 -8.36 -4.69 -4.73
CA TYR A 46 -8.65 -5.75 -5.67
C TYR A 46 -9.96 -5.43 -6.39
N ALA A 47 -9.88 -5.18 -7.70
CA ALA A 47 -10.97 -4.69 -8.52
C ALA A 47 -11.66 -3.45 -7.89
N ASP A 48 -12.94 -3.54 -7.55
CA ASP A 48 -13.69 -2.45 -6.93
C ASP A 48 -13.49 -2.35 -5.41
N TRP A 49 -12.86 -3.34 -4.77
CA TRP A 49 -12.72 -3.40 -3.32
C TRP A 49 -11.37 -2.84 -2.88
N LYS A 50 -11.37 -2.02 -1.82
CA LYS A 50 -10.14 -1.52 -1.18
C LYS A 50 -10.17 -1.85 0.30
N ILE A 51 -9.06 -2.39 0.80
CA ILE A 51 -8.82 -2.71 2.20
C ILE A 51 -7.68 -1.83 2.68
N THR A 52 -7.93 -1.00 3.68
CA THR A 52 -6.98 -0.02 4.20
C THR A 52 -6.46 -0.49 5.56
N PHE A 53 -5.15 -0.64 5.68
CA PHE A 53 -4.43 -1.06 6.88
C PHE A 53 -3.95 0.14 7.71
N LEU A 54 -3.57 1.23 7.04
CA LEU A 54 -3.11 2.47 7.66
C LEU A 54 -4.07 3.62 7.38
N GLU A 55 -4.61 4.24 8.43
CA GLU A 55 -5.54 5.37 8.31
C GLU A 55 -4.84 6.72 8.49
N GLN A 56 -5.11 7.66 7.57
CA GLN A 56 -4.82 9.07 7.77
C GLN A 56 -6.01 9.76 8.48
N LYS A 57 -5.87 10.01 9.79
CA LYS A 57 -6.93 10.66 10.59
C LYS A 57 -7.14 12.14 10.25
N ALA A 58 -6.06 12.88 10.04
CA ALA A 58 -6.14 14.24 9.51
C ALA A 58 -6.29 14.20 7.98
N TRP A 59 -7.49 14.44 7.48
CA TRP A 59 -7.81 14.30 6.05
C TRP A 59 -8.01 15.64 5.33
N SER A 60 -7.74 16.74 6.01
CA SER A 60 -7.94 18.09 5.50
C SER A 60 -6.73 18.97 5.81
N THR A 61 -6.50 19.95 4.95
CA THR A 61 -5.40 20.93 5.05
C THR A 61 -4.01 20.29 5.00
N PHE A 62 -2.97 21.10 5.18
CA PHE A 62 -1.59 20.61 5.30
C PHE A 62 -1.39 19.71 6.54
N ARG A 63 -2.34 19.69 7.49
CA ARG A 63 -2.28 18.80 8.65
C ARG A 63 -2.20 17.32 8.28
N ALA A 64 -2.78 16.92 7.14
CA ALA A 64 -2.68 15.56 6.61
C ALA A 64 -1.23 15.11 6.34
N TRP A 65 -0.34 16.04 6.03
CA TRP A 65 1.08 15.77 5.79
C TRP A 65 1.92 15.83 7.07
N ILE A 66 1.38 16.42 8.14
CA ILE A 66 2.06 16.56 9.43
C ILE A 66 1.75 15.36 10.33
N GLU A 67 0.52 14.86 10.28
CA GLU A 67 0.09 13.79 11.18
C GLU A 67 0.46 12.41 10.68
N PRO A 68 0.88 11.50 11.59
CA PRO A 68 1.25 10.15 11.22
C PRO A 68 0.05 9.33 10.76
N LEU A 69 0.33 8.36 9.90
CA LEU A 69 -0.58 7.28 9.58
C LEU A 69 -0.81 6.39 10.82
N THR A 70 -2.06 6.02 11.07
CA THR A 70 -2.44 5.18 12.21
C THR A 70 -2.66 3.74 11.76
N PRO A 71 -1.93 2.75 12.32
CA PRO A 71 -2.17 1.35 12.02
C PRO A 71 -3.50 0.89 12.62
N LEU A 72 -4.32 0.23 11.78
CA LEU A 72 -5.63 -0.29 12.15
C LEU A 72 -5.53 -1.74 12.60
N ARG A 73 -6.17 -2.06 13.73
CA ARG A 73 -6.34 -3.46 14.18
C ARG A 73 -7.35 -4.23 13.34
N THR A 74 -8.32 -3.52 12.79
CA THR A 74 -9.31 -4.05 11.87
C THR A 74 -9.27 -3.16 10.63
N PRO A 75 -8.78 -3.68 9.49
CA PRO A 75 -8.68 -2.90 8.27
C PRO A 75 -10.05 -2.36 7.84
N LEU A 76 -10.07 -1.12 7.35
CA LEU A 76 -11.28 -0.55 6.77
C LEU A 76 -11.53 -1.17 5.40
N ILE A 77 -12.80 -1.37 5.06
CA ILE A 77 -13.22 -1.97 3.79
C ILE A 77 -14.03 -0.95 3.01
N PHE A 78 -13.74 -0.81 1.72
CA PHE A 78 -14.42 0.10 0.81
C PHE A 78 -14.78 -0.59 -0.49
N ASN A 79 -15.88 -0.16 -1.09
CA ASN A 79 -16.19 -0.44 -2.48
C ASN A 79 -16.09 0.87 -3.26
N LEU A 80 -15.01 1.05 -4.02
CA LEU A 80 -14.69 2.31 -4.70
C LEU A 80 -15.65 2.61 -5.87
N ARG A 81 -16.35 1.60 -6.40
CA ARG A 81 -17.39 1.84 -7.41
C ARG A 81 -18.64 2.47 -6.80
N ARG A 82 -18.97 2.12 -5.54
CA ARG A 82 -20.12 2.67 -4.80
C ARG A 82 -19.78 3.91 -3.99
N ASP A 83 -18.58 3.95 -3.41
CA ASP A 83 -18.07 5.04 -2.58
C ASP A 83 -16.67 5.45 -3.07
N PRO A 84 -16.58 6.16 -4.21
CA PRO A 84 -15.30 6.54 -4.82
C PRO A 84 -14.47 7.50 -3.97
N TYR A 85 -15.09 8.15 -2.97
CA TYR A 85 -14.44 9.10 -2.08
C TYR A 85 -14.18 8.54 -0.68
N GLU A 86 -14.47 7.25 -0.44
CA GLU A 86 -14.23 6.58 0.83
C GLU A 86 -14.88 7.35 2.01
N ARG A 87 -16.07 7.92 1.80
CA ARG A 87 -16.76 8.77 2.80
C ARG A 87 -17.62 7.98 3.76
N GLY A 88 -18.07 6.79 3.37
CA GLY A 88 -19.04 6.00 4.11
C GLY A 88 -18.62 5.75 5.55
N TYR A 89 -17.33 5.48 5.78
CA TYR A 89 -16.81 5.22 7.13
C TYR A 89 -16.87 6.43 8.08
N ARG A 90 -16.97 7.65 7.54
CA ARG A 90 -17.04 8.90 8.32
C ARG A 90 -18.46 9.39 8.52
N THR A 91 -19.29 9.24 7.49
CA THR A 91 -20.60 9.92 7.45
C THR A 91 -21.79 8.98 7.63
N SER A 92 -21.60 7.66 7.45
CA SER A 92 -22.70 6.71 7.55
C SER A 92 -22.82 6.13 8.95
N ASN A 93 -24.04 6.13 9.48
CA ASN A 93 -24.36 5.49 10.75
C ASN A 93 -24.35 3.96 10.68
N THR A 94 -24.39 3.37 9.48
CA THR A 94 -24.48 1.92 9.28
C THR A 94 -23.25 1.33 8.59
N TYR A 95 -22.16 2.11 8.48
CA TYR A 95 -20.95 1.64 7.81
C TYR A 95 -20.35 0.42 8.47
N TYR A 96 -20.27 0.40 9.81
CA TYR A 96 -19.62 -0.69 10.52
C TYR A 96 -20.40 -2.00 10.44
N ASP A 97 -21.73 -1.97 10.49
CA ASP A 97 -22.55 -3.16 10.23
C ASP A 97 -22.28 -3.71 8.82
N TRP A 98 -22.29 -2.83 7.82
CA TRP A 98 -21.97 -3.18 6.44
C TRP A 98 -20.54 -3.72 6.28
N MET A 99 -19.57 -3.18 7.03
CA MET A 99 -18.18 -3.62 7.01
C MET A 99 -18.02 -5.00 7.67
N LEU A 100 -18.71 -5.26 8.77
CA LEU A 100 -18.66 -6.53 9.51
C LEU A 100 -19.22 -7.69 8.68
N ASP A 101 -20.32 -7.47 7.95
CA ASP A 101 -20.86 -8.44 6.98
C ASP A 101 -19.82 -8.87 5.91
N ARG A 102 -18.75 -8.09 5.77
CA ARG A 102 -17.69 -8.19 4.77
C ARG A 102 -16.33 -8.54 5.34
N ALA A 103 -16.23 -8.78 6.65
CA ALA A 103 -14.98 -9.15 7.32
C ALA A 103 -14.34 -10.42 6.73
N TYR A 104 -15.13 -11.28 6.10
CA TYR A 104 -14.64 -12.47 5.37
C TYR A 104 -13.63 -12.14 4.27
N MET A 105 -13.59 -10.90 3.76
CA MET A 105 -12.62 -10.46 2.75
C MET A 105 -11.20 -10.28 3.31
N LEU A 106 -11.03 -10.18 4.63
CA LEU A 106 -9.72 -9.92 5.23
C LEU A 106 -8.76 -11.10 5.11
N VAL A 107 -9.27 -12.34 5.16
CA VAL A 107 -8.46 -13.56 5.02
C VAL A 107 -7.80 -13.66 3.64
N PRO A 108 -8.53 -13.61 2.51
CA PRO A 108 -7.87 -13.65 1.20
C PRO A 108 -6.96 -12.44 0.97
N ALA A 109 -7.30 -11.27 1.52
CA ALA A 109 -6.45 -10.09 1.43
C ALA A 109 -5.08 -10.30 2.09
N GLN A 110 -5.03 -10.97 3.25
CA GLN A 110 -3.77 -11.36 3.88
C GLN A 110 -2.92 -12.25 2.97
N SER A 111 -3.53 -13.23 2.29
CA SER A 111 -2.81 -14.09 1.35
C SER A 111 -2.24 -13.31 0.16
N TYR A 112 -3.00 -12.37 -0.41
CA TYR A 112 -2.49 -11.51 -1.49
C TYR A 112 -1.32 -10.65 -1.04
N VAL A 113 -1.41 -10.05 0.15
CA VAL A 113 -0.31 -9.26 0.73
C VAL A 113 0.90 -10.15 1.02
N ALA A 114 0.71 -11.33 1.62
CA ALA A 114 1.79 -12.26 1.91
C ALA A 114 2.54 -12.68 0.65
N ASN A 115 1.81 -13.10 -0.40
CA ASN A 115 2.42 -13.47 -1.68
C ASN A 115 3.19 -12.31 -2.31
N PHE A 116 2.69 -11.08 -2.20
CA PHE A 116 3.42 -9.91 -2.66
C PHE A 116 4.70 -9.67 -1.84
N LEU A 117 4.62 -9.77 -0.50
CA LEU A 117 5.77 -9.60 0.38
C LEU A 117 6.83 -10.70 0.19
N GLU A 118 6.45 -11.91 -0.19
CA GLU A 118 7.39 -12.98 -0.54
C GLU A 118 8.30 -12.59 -1.72
N THR A 119 7.82 -11.77 -2.66
CA THR A 119 8.65 -11.28 -3.77
C THR A 119 9.85 -10.48 -3.26
N PHE A 120 9.75 -9.79 -2.13
CA PHE A 120 10.88 -9.05 -1.54
C PHE A 120 11.97 -9.95 -0.97
N GLN A 121 11.68 -11.23 -0.69
CA GLN A 121 12.74 -12.19 -0.33
C GLN A 121 13.63 -12.47 -1.53
N GLU A 122 13.04 -12.57 -2.72
CA GLU A 122 13.77 -12.81 -3.96
C GLU A 122 14.35 -11.52 -4.56
N PHE A 123 13.66 -10.40 -4.37
CA PHE A 123 13.97 -9.08 -4.91
C PHE A 123 13.94 -8.01 -3.79
N PRO A 124 14.93 -7.98 -2.90
CA PRO A 124 14.93 -7.08 -1.76
C PRO A 124 14.94 -5.60 -2.18
N PRO A 125 14.29 -4.71 -1.41
CA PRO A 125 14.27 -3.28 -1.69
C PRO A 125 15.69 -2.72 -1.71
N ARG A 126 16.02 -2.06 -2.82
CA ARG A 126 17.38 -1.54 -3.10
C ARG A 126 17.64 -0.16 -2.51
N GLN A 127 16.59 0.57 -2.17
CA GLN A 127 16.65 1.90 -1.60
C GLN A 127 15.82 1.89 -0.33
N GLU A 128 16.45 2.22 0.80
CA GLU A 128 15.71 2.45 2.02
C GLU A 128 14.78 3.64 1.83
N ALA A 129 13.53 3.48 2.25
CA ALA A 129 12.60 4.60 2.29
C ALA A 129 13.13 5.70 3.21
N ALA A 130 13.02 6.94 2.75
CA ALA A 130 13.51 8.11 3.44
C ALA A 130 12.57 8.51 4.59
N SER A 131 12.44 7.64 5.60
CA SER A 131 11.58 7.94 6.75
C SER A 131 12.25 8.92 7.70
N PHE A 132 11.51 9.96 8.08
CA PHE A 132 11.86 10.89 9.15
C PHE A 132 11.49 10.29 10.51
N SER A 133 11.96 9.08 10.82
CA SER A 133 11.77 8.50 12.15
C SER A 133 12.90 8.94 13.08
N LEU A 134 12.55 9.36 14.29
CA LEU A 134 13.53 9.59 15.36
C LEU A 134 14.36 8.33 15.60
N ASP A 135 13.79 7.14 15.39
CA ASP A 135 14.51 5.87 15.49
C ASP A 135 15.64 5.76 14.46
N LYS A 136 15.43 6.18 13.20
CA LYS A 136 16.51 6.23 12.19
C LYS A 136 17.55 7.30 12.50
N VAL A 137 17.14 8.43 13.10
CA VAL A 137 18.08 9.46 13.57
C VAL A 137 18.91 8.92 14.73
N MET A 138 18.28 8.24 15.69
CA MET A 138 18.96 7.61 16.83
C MET A 138 19.83 6.44 16.40
N GLU A 139 19.42 5.64 15.42
CA GLU A 139 20.21 4.57 14.82
C GLU A 139 21.46 5.14 14.16
N LYS A 140 21.33 6.18 13.31
CA LYS A 140 22.47 6.88 12.70
C LYS A 140 23.40 7.51 13.74
N LEU A 141 22.87 8.11 14.80
CA LEU A 141 23.65 8.70 15.88
C LEU A 141 24.36 7.62 16.72
N SER A 142 23.72 6.49 16.96
CA SER A 142 24.29 5.35 17.70
C SER A 142 25.40 4.65 16.90
N GLN A 143 25.23 4.50 15.57
CA GLN A 143 26.25 3.95 14.68
C GLN A 143 27.46 4.90 14.56
N ALA A 144 27.24 6.22 14.60
CA ALA A 144 28.31 7.22 14.61
C ALA A 144 29.07 7.31 15.96
N GLY A 145 28.50 6.78 17.05
CA GLY A 145 29.12 6.75 18.38
C GLY A 145 29.94 5.48 18.68
N GLY A 146 29.98 4.52 17.76
CA GLY A 146 30.70 3.26 17.90
C GLY A 146 32.12 3.29 17.34
N THR A 147 33.01 4.09 17.94
CA THR A 147 34.47 3.93 17.81
C THR A 147 35.07 3.58 19.16
N GLN A 148 35.29 2.29 19.37
CA GLN A 148 36.46 1.74 20.08
C GLN A 148 36.96 0.52 19.31
#